data_AF-A0A1C5ZXM2-F1
#
_entry.id   AF-A0A1C5ZXM2-F1
#
_cell.length_a   1.000
_cell.length_b   1.000
_cell.length_c   1.000
_cell.angle_alpha   90.00
_cell.angle_beta   90.00
_cell.angle_gamma   90.00
#
_symmetry.space_group_name_H-M   'P 1'
#
loop_
_entity.id
_entity.type
_entity.pdbx_description
1 polymer ?
#
loop_
_entity_poly.entity_id
_entity_poly.type
_entity_poly.pdbx_seq_one_letter_code
_entity_poly.pdbx_strand_id
1 'polypeptide(L)' 'MQKYNDLYSLIQSDPKADQYFRSLPGYVQEAISSKASGVNSYESLITYAEKLTRGDL' A
#
# COMPACT_ATOMS: atom_id res chain seq x y z
N MET A 1 -8.54 -7.90 13.26
CA MET A 1 -7.84 -7.16 12.19
C MET A 1 -7.93 -7.99 10.92
N GLN A 2 -8.66 -7.50 9.91
CA GLN A 2 -8.71 -8.16 8.60
C GLN A 2 -7.34 -7.99 7.94
N LYS A 3 -6.64 -9.10 7.76
CA LYS A 3 -5.42 -9.17 6.94
C LYS A 3 -5.80 -9.80 5.62
N TYR A 4 -5.42 -9.14 4.53
CA TYR A 4 -5.56 -9.65 3.19
C TYR A 4 -4.33 -10.49 2.82
N ASN A 5 -4.39 -11.27 1.74
CA ASN A 5 -3.21 -12.04 1.32
C ASN A 5 -2.10 -11.13 0.81
N ASP A 6 -2.47 -10.00 0.22
CA ASP A 6 -1.58 -9.09 -0.50
C ASP A 6 -2.27 -7.75 -0.74
N LEU A 7 -1.49 -6.79 -1.22
CA LEU A 7 -1.94 -5.45 -1.61
C LEU A 7 -3.14 -5.50 -2.55
N TYR A 8 -3.12 -6.39 -3.54
CA TYR A 8 -4.17 -6.47 -4.56
C TYR A 8 -5.50 -6.89 -3.95
N SER A 9 -5.47 -7.89 -3.07
CA SER A 9 -6.63 -8.31 -2.28
C SER A 9 -7.15 -7.19 -1.38
N LEU A 10 -6.26 -6.39 -0.79
CA LEU A 10 -6.61 -5.22 0.04
C LEU A 10 -7.30 -4.13 -0.80
N ILE A 11 -6.70 -3.67 -1.90
CA ILE A 11 -7.27 -2.58 -2.71
C ILE A 11 -8.55 -3.03 -3.44
N GLN A 12 -8.69 -4.32 -3.76
CA GLN A 12 -9.92 -4.85 -4.36
C GLN A 12 -11.08 -4.92 -3.35
N SER A 13 -10.79 -5.22 -2.08
CA SER A 13 -11.81 -5.35 -1.03
C SER A 13 -12.12 -4.05 -0.33
N ASP A 14 -11.14 -3.14 -0.23
CA ASP A 14 -11.25 -1.88 0.48
C ASP A 14 -11.07 -0.69 -0.49
N PRO A 15 -12.18 0.00 -0.85
CA PRO A 15 -12.12 1.13 -1.77
C PRO A 15 -11.33 2.32 -1.21
N LYS A 16 -11.20 2.44 0.12
CA LYS A 16 -10.37 3.47 0.74
C LYS A 16 -8.89 3.17 0.54
N ALA A 17 -8.49 1.89 0.58
CA ALA A 17 -7.13 1.47 0.29
C ALA A 17 -6.77 1.68 -1.19
N ASP A 18 -7.68 1.36 -2.13
CA ASP A 18 -7.51 1.63 -3.56
C ASP A 18 -7.33 3.12 -3.83
N GLN A 19 -8.23 3.95 -3.31
CA GLN A 19 -8.16 5.41 -3.50
C GLN A 19 -6.84 5.97 -2.95
N TYR A 20 -6.41 5.53 -1.78
CA TYR A 20 -5.14 5.96 -1.20
C TYR A 20 -3.97 5.52 -2.08
N PHE A 21 -3.89 4.24 -2.44
CA PHE A 21 -2.81 3.69 -3.28
C PHE A 21 -2.69 4.45 -4.62
N ARG A 22 -3.81 4.71 -5.30
CA ARG A 22 -3.86 5.47 -6.55
C ARG A 22 -3.46 6.94 -6.40
N SER A 23 -3.61 7.52 -5.22
CA SER A 23 -3.20 8.90 -4.95
C SER A 23 -1.69 9.06 -4.76
N LEU A 24 -0.96 7.96 -4.51
CA LEU A 24 0.48 7.99 -4.27
C LEU A 24 1.25 8.28 -5.56
N PRO A 25 2.46 8.86 -5.48
CA PRO A 25 3.34 9.00 -6.64
C PRO A 25 3.66 7.66 -7.29
N GLY A 26 3.89 7.66 -8.61
CA GLY A 26 4.17 6.42 -9.37
C GLY A 26 5.29 5.57 -8.78
N TYR A 27 6.41 6.19 -8.38
CA TYR A 27 7.53 5.47 -7.75
C TYR A 27 7.16 4.79 -6.42
N VAL A 28 6.23 5.37 -5.66
CA VAL A 28 5.73 4.81 -4.40
C VAL A 28 4.80 3.64 -4.68
N GLN A 29 3.92 3.78 -5.68
CA GLN A 29 3.06 2.68 -6.13
C GLN A 29 3.89 1.49 -6.59
N GLU A 30 4.92 1.71 -7.41
CA GLU A 30 5.82 0.65 -7.89
C GLU A 30 6.56 -0.03 -6.74
N ALA A 31 7.11 0.74 -5.79
CA ALA A 31 7.79 0.18 -4.63
C ALA A 31 6.86 -0.64 -3.72
N ILE A 32 5.62 -0.18 -3.50
CA ILE A 32 4.59 -0.92 -2.75
C ILE A 32 4.18 -2.18 -3.51
N SER A 33 3.96 -2.10 -4.83
CA SER A 33 3.64 -3.24 -5.69
C SER A 33 4.74 -4.29 -5.70
N SER A 34 6.01 -3.87 -5.69
CA SER A 34 7.16 -4.78 -5.57
C SER A 34 7.17 -5.55 -4.24
N LYS A 35 6.50 -5.02 -3.21
CA LYS A 35 6.39 -5.65 -1.89
C LYS A 35 4.93 -5.95 -1.52
N ALA A 36 4.09 -6.24 -2.52
CA ALA A 36 2.65 -6.45 -2.37
C ALA A 36 2.29 -7.52 -1.31
N SER A 37 3.09 -8.58 -1.17
CA SER A 37 2.88 -9.63 -0.16
C SER A 37 3.06 -9.13 1.29
N GLY A 38 3.80 -8.05 1.50
CA GLY A 38 4.02 -7.44 2.81
C GLY A 38 2.99 -6.39 3.19
N VAL A 39 2.16 -5.94 2.24
CA VAL A 39 1.17 -4.87 2.42
C VAL A 39 -0.22 -5.48 2.41
N ASN A 40 -0.63 -6.03 3.55
CA ASN A 40 -1.88 -6.77 3.70
C ASN A 40 -2.97 -6.03 4.47
N SER A 41 -2.73 -4.78 4.85
CA SER A 41 -3.65 -3.97 5.65
C SER A 41 -3.50 -2.49 5.26
N TYR A 42 -4.56 -1.71 5.45
CA TYR A 42 -4.55 -0.27 5.18
C TYR A 42 -3.46 0.47 5.99
N GLU A 43 -3.25 0.07 7.26
CA GLU A 43 -2.18 0.63 8.09
C GLU A 43 -0.78 0.34 7.54
N SER A 44 -0.55 -0.89 7.03
CA SER A 44 0.71 -1.27 6.39
C SER A 44 0.96 -0.48 5.11
N LEU A 45 -0.11 -0.23 4.34
CA LEU A 45 -0.06 0.58 3.13
C LEU A 45 0.36 2.02 3.43
N ILE A 46 -0.29 2.68 4.41
CA ILE A 46 0.07 4.03 4.85
C ILE A 46 1.50 4.05 5.36
N THR A 47 1.84 3.16 6.29
CA THR A 47 3.18 3.14 6.91
C THR A 47 4.28 2.99 5.87
N TYR A 48 4.08 2.13 4.87
CA TYR A 48 5.08 1.92 3.81
C TYR A 48 5.15 3.11 2.86
N ALA A 49 4.00 3.67 2.47
CA ALA A 49 3.92 4.88 1.66
C ALA A 49 4.58 6.07 2.34
N GLU A 50 4.38 6.27 3.65
CA GLU A 50 5.00 7.34 4.43
C GLU A 50 6.52 7.20 4.49
N LYS A 51 7.05 5.98 4.66
CA LYS A 51 8.50 5.75 4.63
C LYS A 51 9.12 6.14 3.28
N LEU A 52 8.46 5.74 2.18
CA LEU A 52 8.91 6.04 0.82
C LEU A 52 8.77 7.52 0.45
N THR A 53 7.72 8.20 0.91
CA THR A 53 7.49 9.62 0.62
C THR A 53 8.34 10.56 1.47
N ARG A 54 8.70 10.17 2.69
CA ARG A 54 9.63 10.93 3.54
C ARG A 54 11.10 10.76 3.12
N GLY A 55 11.41 9.80 2.25
CA GLY A 55 12.77 9.54 1.77
C GLY A 55 13.65 8.81 2.77
N ASP A 56 13.06 8.10 3.74
CA ASP A 56 13.76 7.32 4.78
C ASP A 56 14.12 5.91 4.27
N LEU A 57 14.63 5.83 3.04
CA LEU A 57 15.09 4.59 2.39
C LEU A 57 16.49 4.18 2.89
#